data_AF-H6QDG3-F1
#
_entry.id   AF-H6QDG3-F1
#
_cell.length_a   1.000
_cell.length_b   1.000
_cell.length_c   1.000
_cell.angle_alpha   90.00
_cell.angle_beta   90.00
_cell.angle_gamma   90.00
#
_symmetry.space_group_name_H-M   'P 1'
#
loop_
_entity.id
_entity.type
_entity.pdbx_description
1 polymer ?
#
loop_
_entity_poly.entity_id
_entity_poly.type
_entity_poly.pdbx_seq_one_letter_code
_entity_poly.pdbx_strand_id
1 'polypeptide(L)'
;MTRQLLILVIIAAASVLSAFLPVEYFVSDAFRPPPNKVLTPEGIATVAYTPIWLYFWRIEVVYITLLFAAIVATFFVKPNPRTRWTLAMLSIAAAFFHYLALLFTSSPPGYGISLYPLVYTISIKNVTQYYLDIGQILMIYAAYNVYMAKRLS
;
A
#
# COMPACT_ATOMS: atom_id res chain seq x y z
N MET A 1 -23.53 -15.79 -6.00
CA MET A 1 -23.12 -15.02 -4.79
C MET A 1 -21.97 -15.69 -4.02
N THR A 2 -22.02 -17.00 -3.74
CA THR A 2 -21.03 -17.75 -2.92
C THR A 2 -19.58 -17.71 -3.42
N ARG A 3 -19.32 -17.82 -4.73
CA ARG A 3 -17.94 -17.81 -5.27
C ARG A 3 -17.22 -16.47 -5.13
N GLN A 4 -17.93 -15.35 -5.29
CA GLN A 4 -17.32 -14.01 -5.16
C GLN A 4 -16.97 -13.71 -3.71
N LEU A 5 -17.87 -14.06 -2.78
CA LEU A 5 -17.63 -13.94 -1.35
C LEU A 5 -16.43 -14.79 -0.92
N LEU A 6 -16.32 -16.03 -1.41
CA LEU A 6 -15.19 -16.90 -1.13
C LEU A 6 -13.86 -16.30 -1.61
N ILE A 7 -13.81 -15.75 -2.83
CA ILE A 7 -12.61 -15.10 -3.36
C ILE A 7 -12.22 -13.89 -2.50
N LEU A 8 -13.20 -13.08 -2.08
CA LEU A 8 -12.94 -11.94 -1.19
C LEU A 8 -12.37 -12.39 0.15
N VAL A 9 -12.93 -13.45 0.75
CA VAL A 9 -12.43 -14.03 2.00
C VAL A 9 -11.00 -14.56 1.83
N ILE A 10 -10.69 -15.24 0.71
CA ILE A 10 -9.35 -15.73 0.42
C ILE A 10 -8.36 -14.56 0.29
N ILE A 11 -8.72 -13.50 -0.45
CA ILE A 11 -7.87 -12.31 -0.60
C ILE A 11 -7.64 -11.64 0.75
N ALA A 12 -8.70 -11.47 1.55
CA ALA A 12 -8.58 -10.89 2.89
C ALA A 12 -7.69 -11.73 3.81
N ALA A 13 -7.89 -13.05 3.83
CA ALA A 13 -7.08 -13.97 4.62
C ALA A 13 -5.61 -13.97 4.17
N ALA A 14 -5.36 -14.04 2.86
CA ALA A 14 -4.01 -13.96 2.30
C ALA A 14 -3.33 -12.63 2.63
N SER A 15 -4.07 -11.53 2.62
CA SER A 15 -3.58 -10.20 3.03
C SER A 15 -3.16 -10.21 4.49
N VAL A 16 -4.02 -10.70 5.40
CA VAL A 16 -3.69 -10.79 6.83
C VAL A 16 -2.48 -11.69 7.07
N LEU A 17 -2.41 -12.85 6.42
CA LEU A 17 -1.28 -13.77 6.54
C LEU A 17 0.03 -13.14 6.03
N SER A 18 -0.04 -12.36 4.96
CA SER A 18 1.15 -11.70 4.40
C SER A 18 1.83 -10.72 5.35
N ALA A 19 1.07 -10.15 6.31
CA ALA A 19 1.62 -9.27 7.34
C ALA A 19 2.70 -9.98 8.19
N PHE A 20 2.64 -11.31 8.29
CA PHE A 20 3.54 -12.14 9.08
C PHE A 20 4.60 -12.87 8.24
N LEU A 21 4.57 -12.74 6.92
CA LEU A 21 5.51 -13.37 6.00
C LEU A 21 6.64 -12.41 5.63
N PRO A 22 7.83 -12.93 5.27
CA PRO A 22 8.96 -12.11 4.88
C PRO A 22 8.82 -11.64 3.41
N VAL A 23 7.81 -10.82 3.13
CA VAL A 23 7.52 -10.31 1.77
C VAL A 23 8.57 -9.30 1.28
N GLU A 24 9.50 -8.89 2.14
CA GLU A 24 10.64 -8.02 1.80
C GLU A 24 11.47 -8.60 0.65
N TYR A 25 11.62 -9.92 0.59
CA TYR A 25 12.35 -10.63 -0.47
C TYR A 25 11.71 -10.48 -1.86
N PHE A 26 10.44 -10.09 -1.95
CA PHE A 26 9.82 -9.78 -3.24
C PHE A 26 10.18 -8.39 -3.76
N VAL A 27 10.70 -7.51 -2.90
CA VAL A 27 10.94 -6.10 -3.22
C VAL A 27 12.42 -5.83 -3.53
N SER A 28 13.34 -6.54 -2.89
CA SER A 28 14.78 -6.32 -3.11
C SER A 28 15.65 -7.47 -2.61
N ASP A 29 16.65 -7.82 -3.41
CA ASP A 29 17.71 -8.77 -3.04
C ASP A 29 18.85 -8.13 -2.20
N ALA A 30 18.79 -6.82 -1.95
CA ALA A 30 19.83 -6.10 -1.23
C ALA A 30 19.69 -6.23 0.30
N PHE A 31 20.82 -6.28 1.00
CA PHE A 31 20.86 -6.25 2.46
C PHE A 31 20.27 -4.94 2.98
N ARG A 32 19.05 -4.99 3.53
CA ARG A 32 18.38 -3.83 4.12
C ARG A 32 18.73 -3.70 5.60
N PRO A 33 18.84 -2.46 6.12
CA PRO A 33 18.86 -2.23 7.55
C PRO A 33 17.67 -2.95 8.22
N PRO A 34 17.83 -3.44 9.46
CA PRO A 34 16.76 -4.12 10.17
C PRO A 34 15.46 -3.28 10.14
N PRO A 35 14.30 -3.87 9.82
CA PRO A 35 13.05 -3.12 9.63
C PRO A 35 12.43 -2.66 10.96
N ASN A 36 13.17 -2.69 12.06
CA ASN A 36 12.72 -2.34 13.41
C ASN A 36 12.99 -0.87 13.75
N LYS A 37 12.88 0.01 12.75
CA LYS A 37 13.11 1.45 12.89
C LYS A 37 11.80 2.21 12.92
N VAL A 38 11.70 3.21 13.78
CA VAL A 38 10.55 4.11 13.89
C VAL A 38 11.06 5.54 14.03
N LEU A 39 10.39 6.48 13.38
CA LEU A 39 10.67 7.92 13.49
C LEU A 39 10.14 8.47 14.82
N THR A 40 10.95 9.18 15.59
CA THR A 40 10.57 9.85 16.83
C THR A 40 11.05 11.31 16.83
N PRO A 41 10.57 12.16 17.77
CA PRO A 41 11.06 13.53 17.91
C PRO A 41 12.58 13.65 18.09
N GLU A 42 13.21 12.65 18.70
CA GLU A 42 14.64 12.60 18.99
C GLU A 42 15.48 12.09 17.80
N GLY A 43 14.84 11.49 16.79
CA GLY A 43 15.48 10.93 15.61
C GLY A 43 14.90 9.59 15.20
N ILE A 44 15.75 8.69 14.69
CA ILE A 44 15.33 7.32 14.33
C ILE A 44 15.62 6.40 15.53
N ALA A 45 14.57 5.83 16.11
CA ALA A 45 14.69 4.86 17.19
C ALA A 45 14.66 3.42 16.66
N THR A 46 15.39 2.53 17.34
CA THR A 46 15.25 1.08 17.15
C THR A 46 14.24 0.56 18.16
N VAL A 47 13.26 -0.23 17.72
CA VAL A 47 12.30 -0.90 18.59
C VAL A 47 12.65 -2.39 18.77
N ALA A 48 12.33 -2.94 19.94
CA ALA A 48 12.62 -4.33 20.28
C ALA A 48 11.74 -5.34 19.50
N TYR A 49 10.56 -4.91 19.07
CA TYR A 49 9.57 -5.73 18.36
C TYR A 49 9.37 -5.23 16.93
N THR A 50 8.69 -6.05 16.11
CA THR A 50 8.26 -5.64 14.77
C THR A 50 7.35 -4.41 14.86
N PRO A 51 7.73 -3.27 14.25
CA PRO A 51 6.94 -2.06 14.33
C PRO A 51 5.65 -2.21 13.53
N ILE A 52 4.59 -1.52 13.97
CA ILE A 52 3.26 -1.71 13.40
C ILE A 52 3.18 -1.31 11.92
N TRP A 53 3.96 -0.31 11.48
CA TRP A 53 4.05 0.10 10.07
C TRP A 53 4.50 -1.04 9.16
N LEU A 54 5.34 -1.95 9.65
CA LEU A 54 5.86 -3.04 8.83
C LEU A 54 4.74 -3.99 8.44
N TYR A 55 3.81 -4.29 9.34
CA TYR A 55 2.65 -5.13 9.01
C TYR A 55 1.80 -4.50 7.91
N PHE A 56 1.53 -3.19 7.99
CA PHE A 56 0.77 -2.49 6.95
C PHE A 56 1.51 -2.44 5.62
N TRP A 57 2.81 -2.16 5.65
CA TRP A 57 3.65 -2.16 4.45
C TRP A 57 3.69 -3.53 3.76
N ARG A 58 3.78 -4.62 4.53
CA ARG A 58 3.75 -5.98 3.97
C ARG A 58 2.43 -6.29 3.25
N ILE A 59 1.31 -5.86 3.84
CA ILE A 59 -0.01 -5.99 3.22
C ILE A 59 -0.09 -5.14 1.95
N GLU A 60 0.40 -3.89 2.00
CA GLU A 60 0.48 -3.00 0.83
C GLU A 60 1.23 -3.65 -0.33
N VAL A 61 2.40 -4.25 -0.08
CA VAL A 61 3.20 -4.95 -1.10
C VAL A 61 2.39 -6.03 -1.81
N VAL A 62 1.59 -6.80 -1.08
CA VAL A 62 0.71 -7.83 -1.70
C VAL A 62 -0.34 -7.20 -2.58
N TYR A 63 -1.03 -6.15 -2.12
CA TYR A 63 -2.03 -5.46 -2.94
C TYR A 63 -1.43 -4.80 -4.19
N ILE A 64 -0.24 -4.21 -4.08
CA ILE A 64 0.49 -3.66 -5.23
C ILE A 64 0.85 -4.76 -6.22
N THR A 65 1.33 -5.91 -5.73
CA THR A 65 1.66 -7.07 -6.58
C THR A 65 0.43 -7.59 -7.31
N LEU A 66 -0.70 -7.76 -6.61
CA LEU A 66 -1.97 -8.17 -7.20
C LEU A 66 -2.50 -7.14 -8.20
N LEU A 67 -2.40 -5.84 -7.88
CA LEU A 67 -2.79 -4.76 -8.77
C LEU A 67 -1.94 -4.77 -10.05
N PHE A 68 -0.62 -4.91 -9.92
CA PHE A 68 0.29 -4.99 -11.05
C PHE A 68 -0.05 -6.17 -11.95
N ALA A 69 -0.24 -7.37 -11.38
CA ALA A 69 -0.68 -8.54 -12.13
C ALA A 69 -2.02 -8.32 -12.85
N ALA A 70 -2.99 -7.67 -12.18
CA ALA A 70 -4.28 -7.34 -12.77
C ALA A 70 -4.14 -6.32 -13.93
N ILE A 71 -3.28 -5.31 -13.79
CA ILE A 71 -2.98 -4.34 -14.86
C ILE A 71 -2.36 -5.06 -16.06
N VAL A 72 -1.35 -5.90 -15.85
CA VAL A 72 -0.71 -6.70 -16.92
C VAL A 72 -1.73 -7.57 -17.65
N ALA A 73 -2.65 -8.20 -16.92
CA ALA A 73 -3.71 -9.01 -17.52
C ALA A 73 -4.62 -8.21 -18.47
N THR A 74 -4.79 -6.89 -18.24
CA THR A 74 -5.60 -6.04 -19.13
C THR A 74 -4.98 -5.79 -20.51
N PHE A 75 -3.68 -6.05 -20.69
CA PHE A 75 -3.05 -6.00 -22.02
C PHE A 75 -3.48 -7.14 -22.92
N PHE A 76 -3.93 -8.26 -22.34
CA PHE A 76 -4.34 -9.45 -23.10
C PHE A 76 -5.86 -9.56 -23.26
N VAL A 77 -6.64 -8.88 -22.41
CA VAL A 77 -8.10 -8.96 -22.40
C VAL A 77 -8.71 -7.58 -22.20
N LYS A 78 -9.64 -7.19 -23.09
CA LYS A 78 -10.38 -5.92 -22.98
C LYS A 78 -11.11 -5.84 -21.62
N PRO A 79 -10.85 -4.83 -20.78
CA PRO A 79 -11.48 -4.73 -19.47
C PRO A 79 -12.99 -4.51 -19.56
N ASN A 80 -13.75 -5.40 -18.91
CA ASN A 80 -15.20 -5.26 -18.72
C ASN A 80 -15.49 -4.53 -17.37
N PRO A 81 -16.76 -4.20 -17.05
CA PRO A 81 -17.10 -3.51 -15.80
C PRO A 81 -16.55 -4.20 -14.55
N ARG A 82 -16.57 -5.54 -14.51
CA ARG A 82 -16.06 -6.32 -13.37
C ARG A 82 -14.56 -6.13 -13.19
N THR A 83 -13.78 -6.22 -14.27
CA THR A 83 -12.33 -5.97 -14.24
C THR A 83 -12.03 -4.56 -13.73
N ARG A 84 -12.80 -3.56 -14.18
CA ARG A 84 -12.65 -2.17 -13.72
C ARG A 84 -12.91 -2.03 -12.22
N TRP A 85 -13.97 -2.65 -11.71
CA TRP A 85 -14.23 -2.68 -10.26
C TRP A 85 -13.10 -3.37 -9.48
N THR A 86 -12.55 -4.48 -9.99
CA THR A 86 -11.41 -5.15 -9.36
C THR A 86 -10.17 -4.25 -9.29
N LEU A 87 -9.83 -3.56 -10.39
CA LEU A 87 -8.70 -2.61 -10.41
C LEU A 87 -8.91 -1.46 -9.42
N ALA A 88 -10.13 -0.92 -9.35
CA ALA A 88 -10.47 0.13 -8.38
C ALA A 88 -10.30 -0.35 -6.93
N MET A 89 -10.85 -1.52 -6.59
CA MET A 89 -10.79 -2.06 -5.23
C MET A 89 -9.35 -2.37 -4.79
N LEU A 90 -8.54 -2.96 -5.66
CA LEU A 90 -7.12 -3.23 -5.37
C LEU A 90 -6.34 -1.92 -5.15
N SER A 91 -6.63 -0.90 -5.95
CA SER A 91 -5.99 0.43 -5.81
C SER A 91 -6.37 1.12 -4.50
N ILE A 92 -7.66 1.06 -4.12
CA ILE A 92 -8.15 1.60 -2.83
C ILE A 92 -7.50 0.87 -1.66
N ALA A 93 -7.45 -0.47 -1.70
CA ALA A 93 -6.83 -1.26 -0.64
C ALA A 93 -5.33 -0.95 -0.50
N ALA A 94 -4.60 -0.90 -1.62
CA ALA A 94 -3.18 -0.52 -1.61
C ALA A 94 -2.98 0.89 -1.03
N ALA A 95 -3.77 1.88 -1.46
CA ALA A 95 -3.69 3.24 -0.93
C ALA A 95 -4.01 3.31 0.57
N PHE A 96 -5.00 2.55 1.04
CA PHE A 96 -5.36 2.51 2.46
C PHE A 96 -4.19 1.99 3.32
N PHE A 97 -3.57 0.88 2.92
CA PHE A 97 -2.42 0.33 3.66
C PHE A 97 -1.17 1.18 3.52
N HIS A 98 -0.98 1.86 2.38
CA HIS A 98 0.07 2.86 2.20
C HIS A 98 0.00 3.97 3.26
N TYR A 99 -1.18 4.57 3.44
CA TYR A 99 -1.34 5.63 4.43
C TYR A 99 -1.29 5.14 5.88
N LEU A 100 -1.73 3.91 6.16
CA LEU A 100 -1.49 3.31 7.48
C LEU A 100 0.00 3.07 7.73
N ALA A 101 0.74 2.56 6.75
CA ALA A 101 2.19 2.39 6.87
C ALA A 101 2.87 3.74 7.14
N LEU A 102 2.54 4.79 6.38
CA LEU A 102 3.04 6.14 6.62
C LEU A 102 2.68 6.63 8.04
N LEU A 103 1.40 6.61 8.41
CA LEU A 103 0.93 7.09 9.70
C LEU A 103 1.69 6.45 10.87
N PHE A 104 2.00 5.16 10.78
CA PHE A 104 2.66 4.43 11.85
C PHE A 104 4.18 4.27 11.69
N THR A 105 4.77 4.84 10.63
CA THR A 105 6.23 4.89 10.48
C THR A 105 6.88 5.75 11.57
N SER A 106 6.08 6.55 12.28
CA SER A 106 6.51 7.39 13.39
C SER A 106 5.79 7.08 14.72
N SER A 107 6.42 7.47 15.83
CA SER A 107 5.86 7.49 17.17
C SER A 107 6.15 8.86 17.80
N PRO A 108 5.12 9.69 18.08
CA PRO A 108 3.69 9.40 17.90
C PRO A 108 3.28 9.26 16.41
N PRO A 109 2.16 8.58 16.11
CA PRO A 109 1.70 8.38 14.73
C PRO A 109 1.54 9.70 13.97
N GLY A 110 2.07 9.76 12.75
CA GLY A 110 2.08 10.94 11.87
C GLY A 110 3.16 11.98 12.18
N TYR A 111 3.95 11.83 13.25
CA TYR A 111 5.06 12.73 13.55
C TYR A 111 6.06 12.81 12.38
N GLY A 112 6.43 14.05 12.02
CA GLY A 112 7.39 14.32 10.95
C GLY A 112 6.84 14.06 9.54
N ILE A 113 5.58 13.64 9.38
CA ILE A 113 4.97 13.37 8.08
C ILE A 113 4.06 14.54 7.70
N SER A 114 4.13 14.98 6.45
CA SER A 114 3.18 15.94 5.89
C SER A 114 2.76 15.52 4.49
N LEU A 115 1.46 15.60 4.21
CA LEU A 115 0.86 15.19 2.95
C LEU A 115 0.52 16.43 2.13
N TYR A 116 1.03 16.50 0.91
CA TYR A 116 0.73 17.51 -0.10
C TYR A 116 0.19 16.84 -1.37
N PRO A 117 -0.42 17.58 -2.29
CA PRO A 117 -0.79 17.02 -3.59
C PRO A 117 0.42 16.39 -4.30
N LEU A 118 0.31 15.09 -4.59
CA LEU A 118 1.28 14.20 -5.25
C LEU A 118 2.60 13.97 -4.51
N VAL A 119 2.82 14.60 -3.36
CA VAL A 119 4.10 14.55 -2.65
C VAL A 119 3.84 14.43 -1.15
N TYR A 120 4.57 13.58 -0.46
CA TYR A 120 4.65 13.63 0.99
C TYR A 120 6.08 13.90 1.44
N THR A 121 6.20 14.45 2.64
CA THR A 121 7.51 14.70 3.25
C THR A 121 7.68 13.87 4.50
N ILE A 122 8.90 13.41 4.74
CA ILE A 122 9.34 12.88 6.04
C ILE A 122 10.43 13.79 6.57
N SER A 123 10.19 14.37 7.75
CA SER A 123 11.09 15.30 8.41
C SER A 123 11.64 14.69 9.70
N ILE A 124 12.96 14.74 9.85
CA ILE A 124 13.68 14.27 11.03
C ILE A 124 14.64 15.37 11.45
N LYS A 125 14.43 15.95 12.63
CA LYS A 125 15.19 17.13 13.09
C LYS A 125 15.11 18.26 12.04
N ASN A 126 16.26 18.65 11.48
CA ASN A 126 16.37 19.74 10.50
C ASN A 126 16.47 19.26 9.05
N VAL A 127 16.20 17.98 8.78
CA VAL A 127 16.28 17.39 7.44
C VAL A 127 14.89 16.94 7.00
N THR A 128 14.45 17.42 5.84
CA THR A 128 13.18 17.05 5.20
C THR A 128 13.46 16.36 3.88
N GLN A 129 12.93 15.16 3.70
CA GLN A 129 12.98 14.42 2.44
C GLN A 129 11.60 14.44 1.78
N TYR A 130 11.60 14.56 0.45
CA TYR A 130 10.40 14.59 -0.38
C TYR A 130 10.26 13.27 -1.12
N TYR A 131 9.04 12.74 -1.14
CA TYR A 131 8.70 11.50 -1.82
C TYR A 131 7.46 11.68 -2.67
N LEU A 132 7.44 11.01 -3.82
CA LEU A 132 6.23 10.91 -4.63
C LEU A 132 5.17 10.12 -3.85
N ASP A 133 3.96 10.68 -3.75
CA ASP A 133 2.84 10.03 -3.09
C ASP A 133 2.14 9.06 -4.05
N ILE A 134 2.59 7.80 -4.03
CA ILE A 134 1.97 6.72 -4.79
C ILE A 134 0.54 6.45 -4.32
N GLY A 135 0.21 6.71 -3.05
CA GLY A 135 -1.14 6.60 -2.51
C GLY A 135 -2.14 7.47 -3.28
N GLN A 136 -1.76 8.71 -3.62
CA GLN A 136 -2.60 9.60 -4.43
C GLN A 136 -2.74 9.11 -5.87
N ILE A 137 -1.66 8.58 -6.47
CA ILE A 137 -1.72 7.99 -7.81
C ILE A 137 -2.71 6.81 -7.84
N LEU A 138 -2.67 5.95 -6.82
CA LEU A 138 -3.59 4.82 -6.66
C LEU A 138 -5.03 5.30 -6.49
N MET A 139 -5.28 6.35 -5.71
CA MET A 139 -6.62 6.93 -5.57
C MET A 139 -7.17 7.50 -6.88
N ILE A 140 -6.33 8.21 -7.65
CA ILE A 140 -6.71 8.72 -8.98
C ILE A 140 -7.02 7.55 -9.93
N TYR A 141 -6.17 6.52 -9.93
CA TYR A 141 -6.39 5.33 -10.75
C TYR A 141 -7.66 4.57 -10.35
N ALA A 142 -7.98 4.52 -9.05
CA ALA A 142 -9.24 3.96 -8.56
C ALA A 142 -10.44 4.74 -9.08
N ALA A 143 -10.42 6.08 -8.93
CA ALA A 143 -11.50 6.94 -9.41
C ALA A 143 -11.74 6.79 -10.91
N TYR A 144 -10.68 6.74 -11.71
CA TYR A 144 -10.76 6.47 -13.14
C TYR A 144 -11.44 5.13 -13.45
N ASN A 145 -11.05 4.06 -12.76
CA ASN A 145 -11.64 2.74 -12.99
C ASN A 145 -13.10 2.65 -12.53
N VAL A 146 -13.49 3.31 -11.44
CA VAL A 146 -14.90 3.43 -11.03
C VAL A 146 -15.72 4.16 -12.09
N TYR A 147 -15.21 5.29 -12.62
CA TYR A 147 -15.86 6.03 -13.69
C TYR A 147 -16.05 5.14 -14.94
N MET A 148 -15.01 4.45 -15.38
CA MET A 148 -15.07 3.56 -16.53
C MET A 148 -16.02 2.38 -16.31
N ALA A 149 -16.05 1.79 -15.11
CA ALA A 149 -16.98 0.70 -14.79
C ALA A 149 -18.43 1.15 -14.95
N LYS A 150 -18.78 2.33 -14.43
CA LYS A 150 -20.12 2.91 -14.54
C LYS A 150 -20.51 3.20 -16.00
N ARG A 151 -19.57 3.68 -16.81
CA ARG A 151 -19.82 3.96 -18.24
C ARG A 151 -20.03 2.70 -19.09
N LEU A 152 -19.46 1.57 -18.66
CA LEU A 152 -19.54 0.28 -19.37
C LEU A 152 -20.69 -0.62 -18.88
N SER A 153 -21.44 -0.20 -17.86
CA SER A 153 -22.60 -0.93 -17.31
C SER A 153 -23.88 -0.45 -17.97
#